data_AF-A0A175S0B1-F1
#
_entry.id   AF-A0A175S0B1-F1
#
_cell.length_a   1.000
_cell.length_b   1.000
_cell.length_c   1.000
_cell.angle_alpha   90.00
_cell.angle_beta   90.00
_cell.angle_gamma   90.00
#
_symmetry.space_group_name_H-M   'P 1'
#
loop_
_entity.id
_entity.type
_entity.pdbx_description
1 polymer ?
#
loop_
_entity_poly.entity_id
_entity_poly.type
_entity_poly.pdbx_seq_one_letter_code
_entity_poly.pdbx_strand_id
1 'polypeptide(L)'
;MTTGDPRSRPTVVTAAVVLWLVVFAVQTVAHTVRIGAEARGFGPWSVVPIVLGFAVLGFFAFGALRLARGSGRARFWLAVLGAVSLIGSFAPPYGLTTAEGIASTIAAVLPYLPGARGWFPPRVRRVSRPAQPRVVGWDPETGEPIRASE
;
A
#
# COMPACT_ATOMS: atom_id res chain seq x y z
N MET A 1 -3.18 -19.31 29.84
CA MET A 1 -3.35 -17.91 29.41
C MET A 1 -1.98 -17.37 29.04
N THR A 2 -1.64 -17.33 27.75
CA THR A 2 -0.39 -16.74 27.29
C THR A 2 -0.61 -15.24 27.10
N THR A 3 -0.10 -14.44 28.02
CA THR A 3 0.10 -13.00 27.84
C THR A 3 1.00 -12.81 26.63
N GLY A 4 0.38 -12.56 25.47
CA GLY A 4 1.09 -12.23 24.25
C GLY A 4 1.84 -10.94 24.48
N ASP A 5 3.17 -11.06 24.55
CA ASP A 5 4.10 -9.94 24.55
C ASP A 5 3.64 -8.90 23.53
N PRO A 6 3.48 -7.61 23.87
CA PRO A 6 3.16 -6.60 22.88
C PRO A 6 4.34 -6.58 21.91
N ARG A 7 4.18 -7.25 20.76
CA ARG A 7 5.22 -7.35 19.73
C ARG A 7 5.72 -5.93 19.48
N SER A 8 6.91 -5.62 19.96
CA SER A 8 7.52 -4.32 19.75
C SER A 8 7.70 -4.15 18.25
N ARG A 9 7.29 -2.99 17.73
CA ARG A 9 7.32 -2.73 16.30
C ARG A 9 8.77 -2.68 15.82
N PRO A 10 9.18 -3.45 14.79
CA PRO A 10 10.56 -3.49 14.36
C PRO A 10 11.05 -2.11 13.94
N THR A 11 12.27 -1.75 14.33
CA THR A 11 12.90 -0.45 14.00
C THR A 11 12.87 -0.14 12.51
N VAL A 12 13.05 -1.16 11.66
CA VAL A 12 12.97 -1.05 10.19
C VAL A 12 11.59 -0.59 9.71
N VAL A 13 10.51 -1.08 10.33
CA VAL A 13 9.13 -0.72 9.98
C VAL A 13 8.79 0.67 10.50
N THR A 14 9.34 1.05 11.65
CA THR A 14 9.24 2.42 12.19
C THR A 14 9.97 3.40 11.27
N ALA A 15 11.21 3.11 10.90
CA ALA A 15 12.01 3.92 9.97
C ALA A 15 11.29 4.09 8.64
N ALA A 16 10.75 3.01 8.06
CA ALA A 16 9.98 3.08 6.81
C ALA A 16 8.77 4.02 6.91
N VAL A 17 8.03 3.98 8.02
CA VAL A 17 6.87 4.87 8.22
C VAL A 17 7.28 6.30 8.46
N VAL A 18 8.34 6.54 9.24
CA VAL A 18 8.89 7.89 9.41
C VAL A 18 9.29 8.45 8.04
N LEU A 19 9.96 7.66 7.21
CA LEU A 19 10.41 8.10 5.88
C LEU A 19 9.22 8.44 4.97
N TRP A 20 8.15 7.63 4.98
CA TRP A 20 6.92 7.94 4.27
C TRP A 20 6.24 9.22 4.77
N LEU A 21 6.20 9.45 6.09
CA LEU A 21 5.62 10.65 6.67
C LEU A 21 6.44 11.90 6.35
N VAL A 22 7.77 11.80 6.35
CA VAL A 22 8.67 12.89 5.94
C VAL A 22 8.45 13.24 4.47
N VAL A 23 8.45 12.25 3.57
CA VAL A 23 8.17 12.47 2.14
C VAL A 23 6.81 13.13 1.96
N PHE A 24 5.77 12.63 2.63
CA PHE A 24 4.44 13.22 2.60
C PHE A 24 4.44 14.69 3.07
N ALA A 25 5.11 15.00 4.18
CA ALA A 25 5.18 16.36 4.70
C ALA A 25 5.90 17.31 3.73
N VAL A 26 7.05 16.89 3.18
CA VAL A 26 7.80 17.68 2.21
C VAL A 26 6.98 17.94 0.95
N GLN A 27 6.35 16.90 0.37
CA GLN A 27 5.52 17.06 -0.81
C GLN A 27 4.31 17.94 -0.56
N THR A 28 3.68 17.81 0.61
CA THR A 28 2.52 18.65 0.98
C THR A 28 2.92 20.11 1.05
N VAL A 29 4.05 20.43 1.68
CA VAL A 29 4.57 21.81 1.75
C VAL A 29 4.92 22.32 0.36
N ALA A 30 5.66 21.54 -0.43
CA ALA A 30 6.05 21.91 -1.79
C ALA A 30 4.84 22.16 -2.70
N HIS A 31 3.85 21.26 -2.69
CA HIS A 31 2.60 21.45 -3.42
C HIS A 31 1.83 22.69 -2.97
N THR A 32 1.73 22.92 -1.67
CA THR A 32 1.00 24.07 -1.12
C THR A 32 1.67 25.39 -1.50
N VAL A 33 3.01 25.47 -1.39
CA VAL A 33 3.79 26.65 -1.78
C VAL A 33 3.65 26.92 -3.28
N ARG A 34 3.75 25.88 -4.11
CA ARG A 34 3.58 26.00 -5.56
C ARG A 34 2.18 26.49 -5.93
N ILE A 35 1.15 25.93 -5.31
CA ILE A 35 -0.22 26.36 -5.53
C ILE A 35 -0.40 27.84 -5.13
N GLY A 36 0.18 28.24 -3.99
CA GLY A 36 0.15 29.64 -3.54
C GLY A 36 0.87 30.60 -4.50
N ALA A 37 2.04 30.20 -5.02
CA ALA A 37 2.82 31.00 -5.96
C ALA A 37 2.14 31.14 -7.34
N GLU A 38 1.50 30.06 -7.82
CA GLU A 38 0.86 29.99 -9.13
C GLU A 38 -0.64 30.32 -9.07
N ALA A 39 -1.18 30.68 -7.89
CA ALA A 39 -2.61 30.84 -7.64
C ALA A 39 -3.34 31.75 -8.64
N ARG A 40 -2.67 32.81 -9.12
CA ARG A 40 -3.22 33.77 -10.07
C ARG A 40 -3.34 33.24 -11.49
N GLY A 41 -2.63 32.16 -11.84
CA GLY A 41 -2.65 31.53 -13.17
C GLY A 41 -3.61 30.34 -13.28
N PHE A 42 -4.28 29.96 -12.20
CA PHE A 42 -5.13 28.78 -12.17
C PHE A 42 -6.55 29.07 -12.67
N GLY A 43 -6.88 28.50 -13.83
CA GLY A 43 -8.26 28.43 -14.31
C GLY A 43 -9.07 27.34 -13.59
N PRO A 44 -10.41 27.29 -13.77
CA PRO A 44 -11.29 26.32 -13.08
C PRO A 44 -10.88 24.85 -13.26
N TRP A 45 -10.26 24.52 -14.39
CA TRP A 45 -9.80 23.16 -14.71
C TRP A 45 -8.59 22.69 -13.91
N SER A 46 -7.86 23.60 -13.27
CA SER A 46 -6.71 23.27 -12.41
C SER A 46 -7.11 22.60 -11.09
N VAL A 47 -8.37 22.68 -10.70
CA VAL A 47 -8.88 22.05 -9.47
C VAL A 47 -8.73 20.53 -9.53
N VAL A 48 -8.95 19.91 -10.70
CA VAL A 48 -8.87 18.46 -10.88
C VAL A 48 -7.47 17.91 -10.55
N PRO A 49 -6.37 18.38 -11.17
CA PRO A 49 -5.04 17.90 -10.83
C PRO A 49 -4.63 18.25 -9.40
N ILE A 50 -5.08 19.38 -8.85
CA ILE A 50 -4.81 19.75 -7.44
C ILE A 50 -5.45 18.74 -6.49
N VAL A 51 -6.74 18.46 -6.66
CA VAL A 51 -7.49 17.50 -5.82
C VAL A 51 -6.90 16.11 -5.96
N LEU A 52 -6.54 15.69 -7.18
CA LEU A 52 -5.91 14.40 -7.42
C LEU A 52 -4.54 14.31 -6.72
N GLY A 53 -3.72 15.37 -6.78
CA GLY A 53 -2.45 15.45 -6.08
C GLY A 53 -2.60 15.28 -4.57
N PHE A 54 -3.54 15.99 -3.95
CA PHE A 54 -3.84 15.84 -2.52
C PHE A 54 -4.42 14.46 -2.17
N ALA A 55 -5.22 13.85 -3.05
CA ALA A 55 -5.71 12.49 -2.84
C ALA A 55 -4.57 11.47 -2.81
N VAL A 56 -3.59 11.60 -3.71
CA VAL A 56 -2.37 10.77 -3.73
C VAL A 56 -1.54 10.99 -2.46
N LEU A 57 -1.36 12.23 -2.04
CA LEU A 57 -0.69 12.57 -0.76
C LEU A 57 -1.40 11.94 0.44
N GLY A 58 -2.72 12.11 0.53
CA GLY A 58 -3.54 11.48 1.58
C GLY A 58 -3.40 9.96 1.58
N PHE A 59 -3.25 9.35 0.40
CA PHE A 59 -3.01 7.92 0.27
C PHE A 59 -1.63 7.48 0.80
N PHE A 60 -0.58 8.30 0.68
CA PHE A 60 0.72 8.05 1.35
C PHE A 60 0.58 8.06 2.87
N ALA A 61 -0.06 9.07 3.44
CA ALA A 61 -0.28 9.16 4.88
C ALA A 61 -1.13 7.99 5.39
N PHE A 62 -2.23 7.68 4.70
CA PHE A 62 -3.08 6.53 5.00
C PHE A 62 -2.31 5.21 4.90
N GLY A 63 -1.52 5.04 3.83
CA GLY A 63 -0.66 3.89 3.61
C GLY A 63 0.35 3.71 4.73
N ALA A 64 1.03 4.78 5.15
CA ALA A 64 2.02 4.77 6.22
C ALA A 64 1.41 4.37 7.58
N LEU A 65 0.26 4.93 7.93
CA LEU A 65 -0.49 4.56 9.14
C LEU A 65 -0.96 3.10 9.08
N ARG A 66 -1.40 2.64 7.92
CA ARG A 66 -1.86 1.26 7.74
C ARG A 66 -0.70 0.25 7.71
N LEU A 67 0.47 0.66 7.21
CA LEU A 67 1.73 -0.07 7.29
C LEU A 67 2.18 -0.20 8.75
N ALA A 68 2.01 0.86 9.55
CA ALA A 68 2.28 0.84 10.99
C ALA A 68 1.44 -0.21 11.73
N ARG A 69 0.20 -0.42 11.28
CA ARG A 69 -0.70 -1.47 11.80
C ARG A 69 -0.43 -2.88 11.24
N GLY A 70 0.66 -3.07 10.49
CA GLY A 70 1.05 -4.39 9.96
C GLY A 70 0.25 -4.86 8.75
N SER A 71 -0.41 -3.95 8.00
CA SER A 71 -1.20 -4.36 6.84
C SER A 71 -0.34 -4.72 5.63
N GLY A 72 -0.39 -5.98 5.20
CA GLY A 72 0.32 -6.43 3.98
C GLY A 72 -0.17 -5.76 2.68
N ARG A 73 -1.45 -5.36 2.60
CA ARG A 73 -1.97 -4.60 1.44
C ARG A 73 -1.36 -3.20 1.35
N ALA A 74 -1.19 -2.53 2.50
CA ALA A 74 -0.54 -1.21 2.54
C ALA A 74 0.91 -1.29 2.08
N ARG A 75 1.63 -2.33 2.51
CA ARG A 75 2.99 -2.61 2.06
C ARG A 75 3.11 -2.75 0.53
N PHE A 76 2.20 -3.50 -0.09
CA PHE A 76 2.16 -3.64 -1.55
C PHE A 76 1.91 -2.29 -2.25
N TRP A 77 0.88 -1.56 -1.83
CA TRP A 77 0.54 -0.29 -2.47
C TRP A 77 1.63 0.77 -2.29
N LEU A 78 2.25 0.87 -1.12
CA LEU A 78 3.39 1.76 -0.91
C LEU A 78 4.60 1.34 -1.76
N ALA A 79 4.80 0.05 -2.01
CA ALA A 79 5.84 -0.41 -2.93
C ALA A 79 5.57 0.02 -4.38
N VAL A 80 4.32 -0.09 -4.83
CA VAL A 80 3.90 0.39 -6.16
C VAL A 80 4.14 1.90 -6.27
N LEU A 81 3.73 2.67 -5.27
CA LEU A 81 3.97 4.13 -5.26
C LEU A 81 5.46 4.47 -5.22
N GLY A 82 6.26 3.74 -4.46
CA GLY A 82 7.72 3.91 -4.42
C GLY A 82 8.33 3.68 -5.79
N ALA A 83 7.91 2.63 -6.50
CA ALA A 83 8.36 2.35 -7.87
C ALA A 83 7.93 3.45 -8.86
N VAL A 84 6.70 3.95 -8.78
CA VAL A 84 6.23 5.08 -9.60
C VAL A 84 7.04 6.34 -9.29
N SER A 85 7.32 6.60 -8.02
CA SER A 85 8.13 7.75 -7.58
C SER A 85 9.57 7.65 -8.07
N LEU A 86 10.13 6.43 -8.12
CA LEU A 86 11.43 6.18 -8.72
C LEU A 86 11.44 6.51 -10.21
N ILE A 87 10.43 6.06 -10.95
CA ILE A 87 10.31 6.38 -12.39
C ILE A 87 10.22 7.90 -12.57
N GLY A 88 9.41 8.57 -11.74
CA GLY A 88 9.28 10.03 -11.74
C GLY A 88 10.59 10.76 -11.42
N SER A 89 11.50 10.15 -10.63
CA SER A 89 12.79 10.75 -10.26
C SER A 89 13.73 11.00 -11.44
N PHE A 90 13.51 10.28 -12.57
CA PHE A 90 14.24 10.46 -13.82
C PHE A 90 13.67 11.56 -14.71
N ALA A 91 12.51 12.13 -14.38
CA ALA A 91 11.91 13.22 -15.13
C ALA A 91 12.37 14.58 -14.57
N PRO A 92 12.76 15.54 -15.43
CA PRO A 92 13.04 16.89 -14.98
C PRO A 92 11.75 17.59 -14.47
N PRO A 93 11.88 18.58 -13.56
CA PRO A 93 13.12 19.16 -13.05
C PRO A 93 13.84 18.24 -12.03
N TYR A 94 15.17 18.26 -12.07
CA TYR A 94 16.02 17.52 -11.12
C TYR A 94 16.21 18.29 -9.81
N GLY A 95 16.44 17.57 -8.70
CA GLY A 95 16.70 18.16 -7.39
C GLY A 95 15.87 17.52 -6.29
N LEU A 96 15.01 18.30 -5.64
CA LEU A 96 14.15 17.84 -4.53
C LEU A 96 13.27 16.65 -4.94
N THR A 97 12.68 16.71 -6.14
CA THR A 97 11.87 15.66 -6.77
C THR A 97 12.63 14.33 -6.91
N THR A 98 13.90 14.40 -7.32
CA THR A 98 14.77 13.22 -7.43
C THR A 98 15.07 12.63 -6.06
N ALA A 99 15.41 13.46 -5.08
CA ALA A 99 15.67 13.04 -3.70
C ALA A 99 14.44 12.38 -3.06
N GLU A 100 13.24 12.96 -3.27
CA GLU A 100 11.97 12.39 -2.82
C GLU A 100 11.67 11.04 -3.46
N GLY A 101 11.92 10.90 -4.76
CA GLY A 101 11.72 9.64 -5.48
C GLY A 101 12.62 8.53 -4.93
N ILE A 102 13.90 8.84 -4.68
CA ILE A 102 14.84 7.91 -4.05
C ILE A 102 14.42 7.57 -2.61
N ALA A 103 14.05 8.57 -1.82
CA ALA A 103 13.59 8.38 -0.44
C ALA A 103 12.35 7.46 -0.40
N SER A 104 11.35 7.74 -1.24
CA SER A 104 10.14 6.91 -1.38
C SER A 104 10.47 5.46 -1.76
N THR A 105 11.47 5.27 -2.61
CA THR A 105 11.95 3.94 -3.02
C THR A 105 12.58 3.20 -1.83
N ILE A 106 13.43 3.87 -1.06
CA ILE A 106 14.02 3.29 0.15
C ILE A 106 12.93 2.93 1.15
N ALA A 107 11.96 3.84 1.38
CA ALA A 107 10.80 3.60 2.25
C ALA A 107 9.96 2.40 1.80
N ALA A 108 9.81 2.19 0.49
CA ALA A 108 9.11 1.06 -0.10
C ALA A 108 9.83 -0.27 0.12
N VAL A 109 11.16 -0.28 0.10
CA VAL A 109 11.97 -1.51 0.21
C VAL A 109 12.15 -1.95 1.66
N LEU A 110 12.28 -1.03 2.61
CA LEU A 110 12.52 -1.32 4.04
C LEU A 110 11.56 -2.38 4.63
N PRO A 111 10.23 -2.32 4.40
CA PRO A 111 9.29 -3.34 4.87
C PRO A 111 9.52 -4.75 4.29
N TYR A 112 10.31 -4.89 3.22
CA TYR A 112 10.64 -6.16 2.57
C TYR A 112 11.92 -6.81 3.06
N LEU A 113 12.69 -6.10 3.87
CA LEU A 113 13.87 -6.67 4.51
C LEU A 113 13.50 -7.80 5.48
N PRO A 114 14.38 -8.80 5.67
CA PRO A 114 14.13 -9.95 6.54
C PRO A 114 13.73 -9.54 7.97
N GLY A 115 14.32 -8.47 8.51
CA GLY A 115 13.99 -7.94 9.84
C GLY A 115 12.57 -7.40 10.00
N ALA A 116 11.85 -7.13 8.90
CA ALA A 116 10.46 -6.67 8.92
C ALA A 116 9.44 -7.80 8.68
N ARG A 117 9.88 -9.01 8.27
CA ARG A 117 8.99 -10.10 7.86
C ARG A 117 8.04 -10.57 8.98
N GLY A 118 8.53 -10.64 10.22
CA GLY A 118 7.73 -11.09 11.37
C GLY A 118 6.60 -10.14 11.79
N TRP A 119 6.63 -8.88 11.31
CA TRP A 119 5.60 -7.88 11.62
C TRP A 119 4.34 -8.03 10.77
N PHE A 120 4.48 -8.52 9.55
CA PHE A 120 3.37 -8.67 8.62
C PHE A 120 2.81 -10.09 8.72
N PRO A 121 1.50 -10.26 8.98
CA PRO A 121 0.91 -11.59 9.10
C PRO A 121 1.16 -12.37 7.80
N PRO A 122 1.61 -13.64 7.89
CA PRO A 122 1.71 -14.51 6.73
C PRO A 122 0.37 -14.53 5.99
N ARG A 123 0.40 -14.48 4.65
CA ARG A 123 -0.82 -14.64 3.86
C ARG A 123 -1.45 -15.97 4.27
N VAL A 124 -2.63 -15.92 4.89
CA VAL A 124 -3.42 -17.11 5.19
C VAL A 124 -3.58 -17.83 3.86
N ARG A 125 -2.98 -19.02 3.73
CA ARG A 125 -3.12 -19.86 2.54
C ARG A 125 -4.62 -20.03 2.36
N ARG A 126 -5.17 -19.54 1.25
CA ARG A 126 -6.57 -19.80 0.91
C ARG A 126 -6.66 -21.31 0.80
N VAL A 127 -7.22 -21.96 1.82
CA VAL A 127 -7.55 -23.36 1.74
C VAL A 127 -8.58 -23.43 0.63
N SER A 128 -8.19 -24.02 -0.50
CA SER A 128 -9.13 -24.35 -1.56
C SER A 128 -10.27 -25.10 -0.88
N ARG A 129 -11.49 -24.55 -0.97
CA ARG A 129 -12.69 -25.23 -0.47
C ARG A 129 -12.63 -26.65 -1.03
N PRO A 130 -12.72 -27.71 -0.21
CA PRO A 130 -12.70 -29.07 -0.72
C PRO A 130 -13.70 -29.14 -1.87
N ALA A 131 -13.24 -29.61 -3.03
CA ALA A 131 -14.09 -29.72 -4.20
C ALA A 131 -15.29 -30.55 -3.78
N GLN A 132 -16.47 -29.94 -3.70
CA GLN A 132 -17.67 -30.71 -3.44
C GLN A 132 -17.83 -31.66 -4.62
N PRO A 133 -18.01 -32.98 -4.37
CA PRO A 133 -18.12 -33.94 -5.46
C PRO A 133 -19.26 -33.50 -6.38
N ARG A 134 -18.93 -33.36 -7.67
CA ARG A 134 -19.82 -32.80 -8.67
C ARG A 134 -21.08 -33.65 -8.72
N VAL A 135 -22.25 -33.02 -8.61
CA VAL A 135 -23.53 -33.72 -8.79
C VAL A 135 -23.59 -34.18 -10.26
N VAL A 136 -23.63 -35.48 -10.47
CA VAL A 136 -23.64 -36.11 -11.80
C VAL A 136 -25.08 -36.36 -12.25
N GLY A 137 -25.99 -36.59 -11.32
CA GLY A 137 -27.39 -36.83 -11.60
C GLY A 137 -28.25 -36.76 -10.35
N TRP A 138 -29.53 -37.08 -10.50
CA TRP A 138 -30.52 -37.14 -9.43
C TRP A 138 -31.17 -38.51 -9.46
N ASP A 139 -31.32 -39.13 -8.29
CA ASP A 139 -31.98 -40.41 -8.16
C ASP A 139 -33.49 -40.23 -8.43
N PRO A 140 -34.07 -40.94 -9.41
CA PRO A 140 -35.49 -40.81 -9.77
C PRO A 140 -36.45 -41.37 -8.70
N GLU A 141 -36.01 -42.27 -7.82
CA GLU A 141 -36.87 -42.86 -6.80
C GLU A 141 -36.86 -42.06 -5.49
N THR A 142 -35.72 -41.48 -5.13
CA THR A 142 -35.54 -40.78 -3.85
C THR A 142 -35.42 -39.27 -3.98
N GLY A 143 -35.13 -38.75 -5.18
CA GLY A 143 -34.89 -37.33 -5.41
C GLY A 143 -33.58 -36.82 -4.79
N GLU A 144 -32.69 -37.71 -4.32
CA GLU A 144 -31.40 -37.32 -3.76
C GLU A 144 -30.35 -37.04 -4.86
N PRO A 145 -29.44 -36.07 -4.65
CA PRO A 145 -28.40 -35.75 -5.62
C PRO A 145 -27.31 -36.84 -5.63
N ILE A 146 -27.15 -37.51 -6.76
CA ILE A 146 -26.07 -38.48 -7.00
C ILE A 146 -24.77 -37.70 -7.24
N ARG A 147 -23.83 -37.85 -6.32
CA ARG A 147 -22.50 -37.22 -6.40
C ARG A 147 -21.47 -38.23 -6.90
N ALA A 148 -20.56 -37.80 -7.77
CA ALA A 148 -19.44 -38.65 -8.16
C ALA A 148 -18.61 -39.03 -6.92
N SER A 149 -18.56 -40.30 -6.56
CA SER A 149 -17.49 -40.82 -5.71
C SER A 149 -16.21 -40.88 -6.53
N GLU A 150 -15.10 -40.40 -5.98
CA GLU A 150 -13.76 -40.61 -6.55
C GLU A 150 -13.41 -42.10 -6.66
#